data_AF-A0A1G5D8G6-F1
#
_entry.id   AF-A0A1G5D8G6-F1
#
_cell.length_a   1.000
_cell.length_b   1.000
_cell.length_c   1.000
_cell.angle_alpha   90.00
_cell.angle_beta   90.00
_cell.angle_gamma   90.00
#
_symmetry.space_group_name_H-M   'P 1'
#
loop_
_entity.id
_entity.type
_entity.pdbx_description
1 polymer ?
#
loop_
_entity_poly.entity_id
_entity_poly.type
_entity_poly.pdbx_seq_one_letter_code
_entity_poly.pdbx_strand_id
1 'polypeptide(L)'
;MTEQIETTEQSSNQASSVNDVRAAMPYSEVPSNMAISPQAGAGSCSSCGGGEGMSPNGMGTISFVYAIGRVEARFPNLAAEKEFAQATGRTETTGKTDQQAFHAVLSQRQNRYLVRQLCWVLTIQGLETYLLQPRDPADTDLLVDAIRPAPAPSDIDVVIGLRGPIAPPQMCNGLMVPIVVFDQIYSFGRDALIKAIPKPEKINDKQFGPAAEELFDRIMQMTDNAGATDEHRALNYLAMRYPAIYTKAAEKYGDDYSMTGVEVVPSSLSSTRKILKVIFSYTNRNTDFVEKFFVRVDVTEEFPFLVTKMSPYYDR
;
A
#
# COMPACT_ATOMS: atom_id res chain seq x y z
N MET A 1 -57.73 -16.93 -62.28
CA MET A 1 -57.37 -17.46 -63.61
C MET A 1 -55.86 -17.68 -63.60
N THR A 2 -55.38 -18.91 -63.34
CA THR A 2 -54.98 -19.95 -64.35
C THR A 2 -53.79 -19.46 -65.19
N GLU A 3 -52.64 -20.14 -65.38
CA GLU A 3 -52.18 -21.56 -65.35
C GLU A 3 -50.70 -21.60 -64.84
N GLN A 4 -50.20 -22.57 -64.06
CA GLN A 4 -49.70 -23.94 -64.40
C GLN A 4 -48.74 -23.98 -65.61
N ILE A 5 -47.53 -24.56 -65.53
CA ILE A 5 -47.16 -26.00 -65.58
C ILE A 5 -45.67 -26.10 -65.13
N GLU A 6 -45.25 -26.83 -64.08
CA GLU A 6 -44.96 -28.29 -63.95
C GLU A 6 -43.80 -28.78 -64.86
N THR A 7 -42.68 -29.36 -64.40
CA THR A 7 -42.48 -30.75 -63.88
C THR A 7 -40.98 -30.89 -63.49
N THR A 8 -40.56 -31.43 -62.33
CA THR A 8 -40.46 -32.84 -61.85
C THR A 8 -39.42 -33.65 -62.67
N GLU A 9 -38.37 -34.26 -62.11
CA GLU A 9 -38.24 -35.47 -61.26
C GLU A 9 -36.84 -35.44 -60.59
N GLN A 10 -36.53 -35.78 -59.33
CA GLN A 10 -36.87 -36.84 -58.36
C GLN A 10 -36.41 -38.28 -58.69
N SER A 11 -35.39 -38.77 -57.97
CA SER A 11 -35.17 -40.15 -57.47
C SER A 11 -33.69 -40.29 -57.06
N SER A 12 -33.29 -40.39 -55.78
CA SER A 12 -33.51 -41.37 -54.70
C SER A 12 -32.44 -42.48 -54.61
N ASN A 13 -31.91 -42.61 -53.38
CA ASN A 13 -31.32 -43.79 -52.73
C ASN A 13 -30.08 -44.50 -53.32
N GLN A 14 -29.00 -44.57 -52.53
CA GLN A 14 -28.69 -45.79 -51.74
C GLN A 14 -27.44 -45.62 -50.86
N ALA A 15 -27.52 -46.21 -49.66
CA ALA A 15 -26.42 -46.43 -48.73
C ALA A 15 -25.58 -47.64 -49.15
N SER A 16 -24.27 -47.60 -48.91
CA SER A 16 -23.45 -48.80 -48.72
C SER A 16 -22.21 -48.47 -47.89
N SER A 17 -22.19 -49.04 -46.68
CA SER A 17 -21.01 -49.22 -45.83
C SER A 17 -20.15 -50.36 -46.35
N VAL A 18 -18.83 -50.20 -46.50
CA VAL A 18 -17.83 -51.28 -46.28
C VAL A 18 -16.49 -50.64 -45.89
N ASN A 19 -15.93 -51.10 -44.77
CA ASN A 19 -14.57 -50.86 -44.28
C ASN A 19 -13.51 -51.36 -45.27
N ASP A 20 -12.37 -50.68 -45.38
CA ASP A 20 -11.12 -51.43 -45.53
C ASP A 20 -9.94 -50.77 -44.81
N VAL A 21 -9.21 -51.62 -44.13
CA VAL A 21 -8.19 -51.35 -43.11
C VAL A 21 -6.82 -51.51 -43.76
N ARG A 22 -5.92 -50.55 -43.56
CA ARG A 22 -4.47 -50.80 -43.72
C ARG A 22 -3.74 -50.46 -42.43
N ALA A 23 -3.31 -51.52 -41.75
CA ALA A 23 -2.37 -51.53 -40.62
C ALA A 23 -0.93 -51.26 -41.12
N ALA A 24 -0.20 -50.34 -40.49
CA ALA A 24 0.89 -50.53 -39.50
C ALA A 24 2.27 -50.84 -40.15
N MET A 25 3.44 -50.36 -39.69
CA MET A 25 3.94 -50.09 -38.33
C MET A 25 5.11 -49.05 -38.34
N PRO A 26 6.00 -48.95 -37.31
CA PRO A 26 6.00 -47.96 -36.23
C PRO A 26 7.34 -47.18 -36.15
N TYR A 27 7.56 -46.35 -35.14
CA TYR A 27 8.86 -45.99 -34.47
C TYR A 27 8.60 -44.65 -33.75
N SER A 28 8.96 -44.36 -32.50
CA SER A 28 9.36 -45.06 -31.28
C SER A 28 9.39 -43.97 -30.19
N GLU A 29 9.19 -44.34 -28.94
CA GLU A 29 9.07 -43.44 -27.79
C GLU A 29 10.34 -42.61 -27.48
N VAL A 30 10.07 -41.50 -26.79
CA VAL A 30 10.95 -40.48 -26.20
C VAL A 30 12.01 -41.10 -25.28
N PRO A 31 13.15 -40.42 -25.07
CA PRO A 31 13.34 -39.95 -23.69
C PRO A 31 13.97 -38.54 -23.54
N SER A 32 13.60 -37.93 -22.41
CA SER A 32 14.40 -37.11 -21.50
C SER A 32 14.66 -35.62 -21.77
N ASN A 33 14.06 -34.81 -20.86
CA ASN A 33 14.52 -33.55 -20.28
C ASN A 33 15.89 -33.04 -20.74
N MET A 34 15.90 -31.90 -21.45
CA MET A 34 17.04 -30.99 -21.45
C MET A 34 16.65 -29.72 -20.69
N ALA A 35 17.04 -29.68 -19.41
CA ALA A 35 17.15 -28.45 -18.66
C ALA A 35 18.30 -27.62 -19.27
N ILE A 36 18.00 -26.39 -19.67
CA ILE A 36 19.01 -25.45 -20.17
C ILE A 36 19.65 -24.80 -18.93
N SER A 37 20.82 -25.29 -18.54
CA SER A 37 21.70 -24.66 -17.55
C SER A 37 22.72 -23.78 -18.27
N PRO A 38 22.87 -22.47 -17.95
CA PRO A 38 24.01 -21.70 -18.43
C PRO A 38 25.30 -22.18 -17.74
N GLN A 39 26.30 -22.45 -18.56
CA GLN A 39 27.56 -23.09 -18.19
C GLN A 39 28.42 -22.22 -17.27
N ALA A 40 28.91 -22.83 -16.20
CA ALA A 40 30.01 -22.35 -15.39
C ALA A 40 31.33 -22.46 -16.18
N GLY A 41 31.84 -21.32 -16.63
CA GLY A 41 33.21 -21.18 -17.12
C GLY A 41 34.12 -20.77 -15.97
N ALA A 42 34.88 -21.72 -15.44
CA ALA A 42 35.98 -21.46 -14.53
C ALA A 42 37.12 -20.75 -15.30
N GLY A 43 37.32 -19.46 -14.99
CA GLY A 43 38.47 -18.67 -15.40
C GLY A 43 39.17 -18.11 -14.16
N SER A 44 40.41 -18.56 -13.97
CA SER A 44 41.36 -18.28 -12.89
C SER A 44 41.46 -16.82 -12.41
N CYS A 45 41.55 -16.65 -11.09
CA CYS A 45 42.01 -15.44 -10.39
C CYS A 45 43.38 -14.93 -10.87
N SER A 46 43.56 -13.60 -10.92
CA SER A 46 44.61 -12.85 -10.21
C SER A 46 44.66 -11.37 -10.64
N SER A 47 44.31 -10.44 -9.73
CA SER A 47 45.14 -9.27 -9.37
C SER A 47 44.31 -8.19 -8.65
N CYS A 48 44.92 -7.61 -7.62
CA CYS A 48 44.36 -6.82 -6.54
C CYS A 48 44.00 -5.36 -6.90
N GLY A 49 42.93 -4.84 -6.29
CA GLY A 49 42.65 -3.40 -6.17
C GLY A 49 41.52 -3.18 -5.16
N GLY A 50 41.87 -2.63 -4.00
CA GLY A 50 41.05 -2.64 -2.78
C GLY A 50 39.64 -2.03 -2.91
N GLY A 51 38.68 -2.76 -2.37
CA GLY A 51 37.41 -2.24 -1.87
C GLY A 51 37.24 -2.75 -0.45
N GLU A 52 37.39 -1.84 0.52
CA GLU A 52 37.12 -2.13 1.92
C GLU A 52 35.65 -2.53 2.10
N GLY A 53 35.43 -3.67 2.77
CA GLY A 53 34.23 -3.89 3.58
C GLY A 53 32.99 -4.50 2.93
N MET A 54 33.08 -5.70 2.33
CA MET A 54 31.93 -6.62 2.29
C MET A 54 32.18 -7.79 3.24
N SER A 55 31.78 -7.61 4.50
CA SER A 55 31.63 -8.71 5.45
C SER A 55 30.38 -9.52 5.05
N PRO A 56 30.43 -10.86 4.88
CA PRO A 56 29.28 -11.64 4.43
C PRO A 56 28.19 -11.85 5.50
N ASN A 57 28.30 -11.19 6.66
CA ASN A 57 27.44 -11.39 7.84
C ASN A 57 26.63 -10.14 8.23
N GLY A 58 26.36 -9.23 7.30
CA GLY A 58 25.36 -8.20 7.49
C GLY A 58 23.97 -8.78 7.25
N MET A 59 23.38 -9.47 8.23
CA MET A 59 21.92 -9.63 8.26
C MET A 59 21.36 -8.21 8.34
N GLY A 60 21.01 -7.63 7.19
CA GLY A 60 20.56 -6.25 7.09
C GLY A 60 19.48 -6.00 8.14
N THR A 61 19.67 -5.00 8.99
CA THR A 61 18.69 -4.69 10.04
C THR A 61 17.34 -4.46 9.38
N ILE A 62 16.42 -5.39 9.63
CA ILE A 62 15.06 -5.34 9.10
C ILE A 62 14.45 -4.01 9.52
N SER A 63 14.08 -3.19 8.54
CA SER A 63 13.53 -1.86 8.75
C SER A 63 12.07 -1.87 8.38
N PHE A 64 11.20 -1.67 9.35
CA PHE A 64 9.75 -1.63 9.14
C PHE A 64 9.29 -0.22 8.83
N VAL A 65 8.16 -0.11 8.12
CA VAL A 65 7.48 1.14 7.80
C VAL A 65 6.03 1.05 8.26
N TYR A 66 5.57 2.13 8.89
CA TYR A 66 4.17 2.41 9.15
C TYR A 66 3.95 3.86 8.72
N ALA A 67 3.62 4.06 7.46
CA ALA A 67 3.53 5.37 6.84
C ALA A 67 2.08 5.76 6.56
N ILE A 68 1.80 7.06 6.62
CA ILE A 68 0.51 7.65 6.30
C ILE A 68 0.76 8.66 5.20
N GLY A 69 0.05 8.53 4.08
CA GLY A 69 0.25 9.39 2.91
C GLY A 69 -0.86 9.20 1.89
N ARG A 70 -0.53 9.38 0.62
CA ARG A 70 -1.41 9.11 -0.52
C ARG A 70 -0.71 8.25 -1.55
N VAL A 71 -1.39 7.19 -2.00
CA VAL A 71 -0.89 6.32 -3.06
C VAL A 71 -1.28 6.87 -4.42
N GLU A 72 -0.31 6.94 -5.31
CA GLU A 72 -0.48 7.36 -6.70
C GLU A 72 0.06 6.30 -7.64
N ALA A 73 -0.62 6.10 -8.76
CA ALA A 73 -0.14 5.26 -9.84
C ALA A 73 0.53 6.11 -10.93
N ARG A 74 1.68 5.67 -11.42
CA ARG A 74 2.40 6.31 -12.53
C ARG A 74 2.83 5.31 -13.58
N PHE A 75 2.85 5.74 -14.84
CA PHE A 75 3.36 4.92 -15.93
C PHE A 75 4.90 4.97 -15.92
N PRO A 76 5.61 3.84 -15.79
CA PRO A 76 7.08 3.82 -15.78
C PRO A 76 7.72 4.01 -17.16
N ASN A 77 6.94 3.90 -18.23
CA ASN A 77 7.40 4.05 -19.61
C ASN A 77 6.21 4.24 -20.56
N LEU A 78 6.52 4.65 -21.79
CA LEU A 78 5.55 4.85 -22.86
C LEU A 78 4.79 3.57 -23.24
N ALA A 79 5.42 2.40 -23.13
CA ALA A 79 4.78 1.14 -23.51
C ALA A 79 3.59 0.83 -22.58
N ALA A 80 3.76 0.99 -21.26
CA ALA A 80 2.69 0.82 -20.28
C ALA A 80 1.54 1.83 -20.49
N GLU A 81 1.87 3.08 -20.82
CA GLU A 81 0.87 4.12 -21.16
C GLU A 81 0.05 3.74 -22.41
N LYS A 82 0.72 3.29 -23.48
CA LYS A 82 0.02 2.90 -24.73
C LYS A 82 -0.81 1.64 -24.57
N GLU A 83 -0.35 0.66 -23.80
CA GLU A 83 -1.14 -0.54 -23.50
C GLU A 83 -2.38 -0.18 -22.66
N PHE A 84 -2.24 0.70 -21.67
CA PHE A 84 -3.38 1.21 -20.92
C PHE A 84 -4.38 1.94 -21.82
N ALA A 85 -3.91 2.77 -22.77
CA ALA A 85 -4.78 3.43 -23.74
C ALA A 85 -5.55 2.43 -24.61
N GLN A 86 -4.92 1.33 -25.03
CA GLN A 86 -5.59 0.25 -25.76
C GLN A 86 -6.64 -0.47 -24.90
N ALA A 87 -6.34 -0.76 -23.63
CA ALA A 87 -7.28 -1.38 -22.70
C ALA A 87 -8.49 -0.47 -22.39
N THR A 88 -8.26 0.84 -22.36
CA THR A 88 -9.32 1.86 -22.20
C THR A 88 -10.30 1.81 -23.37
N GLY A 89 -9.82 1.66 -24.61
CA GLY A 89 -10.68 1.52 -25.79
C GLY A 89 -11.56 0.27 -25.82
N ARG A 90 -11.25 -0.74 -25.00
CA ARG A 90 -12.04 -1.98 -24.84
C ARG A 90 -13.06 -1.89 -23.70
N THR A 91 -13.02 -0.81 -22.90
CA THR A 91 -13.82 -0.64 -21.69
C THR A 91 -14.83 0.50 -21.87
N GLU A 92 -16.06 0.32 -21.39
CA GLU A 92 -17.04 1.42 -21.35
C GLU A 92 -16.60 2.50 -20.34
N THR A 93 -16.02 3.55 -20.90
CA THR A 93 -15.53 4.74 -20.20
C THR A 93 -16.30 6.02 -20.58
N THR A 94 -17.35 5.89 -21.40
CA THR A 94 -18.19 7.01 -21.81
C THR A 94 -18.79 7.73 -20.61
N GLY A 95 -18.59 9.05 -20.54
CA GLY A 95 -19.12 9.90 -19.46
C GLY A 95 -18.36 9.83 -18.13
N LYS A 96 -17.26 9.07 -18.05
CA LYS A 96 -16.36 9.05 -16.88
C LYS A 96 -15.28 10.12 -17.00
N THR A 97 -14.82 10.64 -15.87
CA THR A 97 -13.58 11.43 -15.84
C THR A 97 -12.36 10.54 -16.09
N ASP A 98 -11.22 11.14 -16.42
CA ASP A 98 -9.98 10.39 -16.66
C ASP A 98 -9.62 9.49 -15.46
N GLN A 99 -9.78 9.98 -14.24
CA GLN A 99 -9.51 9.22 -13.02
C GLN A 99 -10.50 8.06 -12.81
N GLN A 100 -11.79 8.28 -13.09
CA GLN A 100 -12.81 7.24 -13.00
C GLN A 100 -12.60 6.16 -14.07
N ALA A 101 -12.20 6.57 -15.28
CA ALA A 101 -11.82 5.65 -16.35
C ALA A 101 -10.56 4.86 -15.96
N PHE A 102 -9.55 5.53 -15.40
CA PHE A 102 -8.32 4.93 -14.89
C PHE A 102 -8.58 3.85 -13.85
N HIS A 103 -9.33 4.17 -12.80
CA HIS A 103 -9.76 3.20 -11.80
C HIS A 103 -10.56 2.06 -12.44
N ALA A 104 -11.59 2.35 -13.25
CA ALA A 104 -12.45 1.34 -13.85
C ALA A 104 -11.71 0.34 -14.76
N VAL A 105 -10.68 0.79 -15.49
CA VAL A 105 -9.85 -0.08 -16.33
C VAL A 105 -8.97 -0.97 -15.46
N LEU A 106 -8.33 -0.42 -14.42
CA LEU A 106 -7.44 -1.18 -13.53
C LEU A 106 -8.18 -2.15 -12.61
N SER A 107 -9.43 -1.87 -12.23
CA SER A 107 -10.26 -2.78 -11.44
C SER A 107 -10.65 -4.07 -12.17
N GLN A 108 -10.51 -4.12 -13.50
CA GLN A 108 -10.83 -5.34 -14.25
C GLN A 108 -9.76 -6.40 -14.05
N ARG A 109 -10.20 -7.62 -13.69
CA ARG A 109 -9.30 -8.76 -13.49
C ARG A 109 -8.40 -9.07 -14.70
N GLN A 110 -8.90 -8.82 -15.91
CA GLN A 110 -8.17 -9.01 -17.17
C GLN A 110 -6.94 -8.09 -17.26
N ASN A 111 -7.00 -6.91 -16.63
CA ASN A 111 -5.98 -5.87 -16.69
C ASN A 111 -5.02 -5.90 -15.49
N ARG A 112 -5.04 -6.95 -14.66
CA ARG A 112 -4.12 -7.08 -13.51
C ARG A 112 -2.64 -7.04 -13.89
N TYR A 113 -2.29 -7.43 -15.12
CA TYR A 113 -0.92 -7.30 -15.61
C TYR A 113 -0.49 -5.83 -15.71
N LEU A 114 -1.41 -4.91 -16.04
CA LEU A 114 -1.12 -3.47 -16.05
C LEU A 114 -0.86 -2.95 -14.65
N VAL A 115 -1.69 -3.34 -13.68
CA VAL A 115 -1.51 -2.96 -12.26
C VAL A 115 -0.10 -3.32 -11.77
N ARG A 116 0.44 -4.47 -12.18
CA ARG A 116 1.80 -4.92 -11.84
C ARG A 116 2.91 -4.16 -12.58
N GLN A 117 2.61 -3.58 -13.73
CA GLN A 117 3.56 -2.82 -14.53
C GLN A 117 3.57 -1.33 -14.19
N LEU A 118 2.59 -0.82 -13.45
CA LEU A 118 2.60 0.57 -13.00
C LEU A 118 3.58 0.77 -11.84
N CYS A 119 4.12 1.98 -11.75
CA CYS A 119 4.75 2.42 -10.51
C CYS A 119 3.68 2.82 -9.52
N TRP A 120 3.83 2.36 -8.28
CA TRP A 120 3.00 2.79 -7.17
C TRP A 120 3.84 3.64 -6.25
N VAL A 121 3.49 4.91 -6.11
CA VAL A 121 4.26 5.89 -5.34
C VAL A 121 3.45 6.28 -4.11
N LEU A 122 4.02 6.12 -2.91
CA LEU A 122 3.48 6.74 -1.71
C LEU A 122 4.05 8.15 -1.59
N THR A 123 3.15 9.12 -1.60
CA THR A 123 3.47 10.52 -1.35
C THR A 123 3.11 10.88 0.08
N ILE A 124 4.01 11.55 0.81
CA ILE A 124 3.78 12.02 2.17
C ILE A 124 3.94 13.53 2.15
N GLN A 125 2.89 14.26 2.52
CA GLN A 125 2.82 15.72 2.41
C GLN A 125 3.18 16.26 0.99
N GLY A 126 2.84 15.49 -0.05
CA GLY A 126 3.15 15.84 -1.44
C GLY A 126 4.57 15.49 -1.91
N LEU A 127 5.41 14.91 -1.05
CA LEU A 127 6.74 14.43 -1.40
C LEU A 127 6.73 12.94 -1.71
N GLU A 128 7.31 12.57 -2.85
CA GLU A 128 7.48 11.18 -3.28
C GLU A 128 8.44 10.46 -2.33
N THR A 129 7.92 9.59 -1.47
CA THR A 129 8.69 9.04 -0.34
C THR A 129 9.04 7.57 -0.55
N TYR A 130 8.11 6.76 -1.07
CA TYR A 130 8.34 5.33 -1.30
C TYR A 130 7.76 4.85 -2.62
N LEU A 131 8.39 3.81 -3.17
CA LEU A 131 7.78 2.97 -4.20
C LEU A 131 7.18 1.73 -3.54
N LEU A 132 5.94 1.40 -3.87
CA LEU A 132 5.20 0.31 -3.25
C LEU A 132 5.26 -0.94 -4.12
N GLN A 133 5.56 -2.07 -3.48
CA GLN A 133 5.49 -3.38 -4.10
C GLN A 133 4.74 -4.34 -3.15
N PRO A 134 3.74 -5.10 -3.63
CA PRO A 134 3.07 -6.05 -2.76
C PRO A 134 4.02 -7.18 -2.39
N ARG A 135 3.98 -7.63 -1.12
CA ARG A 135 4.68 -8.86 -0.72
C ARG A 135 4.07 -10.09 -1.39
N ASP A 136 2.74 -10.22 -1.33
CA ASP A 136 2.00 -11.25 -2.03
C ASP A 136 1.50 -10.71 -3.38
N PRO A 137 1.85 -11.32 -4.53
CA PRO A 137 1.31 -10.94 -5.82
C PRO A 137 -0.23 -10.92 -5.94
N ALA A 138 -0.96 -11.55 -5.01
CA ALA A 138 -2.41 -11.47 -4.90
C ALA A 138 -2.91 -10.10 -4.39
N ASP A 139 -2.10 -9.38 -3.61
CA ASP A 139 -2.46 -8.11 -2.95
C ASP A 139 -2.38 -6.89 -3.88
N THR A 140 -2.29 -7.10 -5.20
CA THR A 140 -2.28 -5.99 -6.16
C THR A 140 -3.61 -5.22 -6.17
N ASP A 141 -4.71 -5.86 -5.75
CA ASP A 141 -6.01 -5.20 -5.66
C ASP A 141 -6.01 -4.08 -4.59
N LEU A 142 -5.20 -4.21 -3.52
CA LEU A 142 -5.08 -3.16 -2.49
C LEU A 142 -4.53 -1.84 -3.05
N LEU A 143 -3.71 -1.90 -4.10
CA LEU A 143 -3.20 -0.72 -4.80
C LEU A 143 -4.28 -0.04 -5.65
N VAL A 144 -5.14 -0.84 -6.28
CA VAL A 144 -6.28 -0.33 -7.06
C VAL A 144 -7.31 0.31 -6.13
N ASP A 145 -7.56 -0.29 -4.96
CA ASP A 145 -8.47 0.28 -3.96
C ASP A 145 -7.98 1.64 -3.43
N ALA A 146 -6.65 1.85 -3.38
CA ALA A 146 -6.06 3.08 -2.85
C ALA A 146 -6.25 4.31 -3.77
N ILE A 147 -6.20 4.15 -5.09
CA ILE A 147 -6.31 5.29 -6.02
C ILE A 147 -7.72 5.90 -6.07
N ARG A 148 -8.76 5.11 -5.72
CA ARG A 148 -10.18 5.49 -5.69
C ARG A 148 -10.72 6.06 -7.03
N PRO A 149 -12.03 5.97 -7.31
CA PRO A 149 -12.59 6.56 -8.53
C PRO A 149 -12.65 8.09 -8.49
N ALA A 150 -12.76 8.69 -7.30
CA ALA A 150 -12.82 10.13 -7.09
C ALA A 150 -11.96 10.51 -5.87
N PRO A 151 -10.63 10.60 -6.01
CA PRO A 151 -9.73 10.90 -4.92
C PRO A 151 -9.91 12.35 -4.46
N ALA A 152 -10.06 12.54 -3.15
CA ALA A 152 -10.04 13.86 -2.53
C ALA A 152 -8.61 14.21 -2.08
N PRO A 153 -8.22 15.50 -2.05
CA PRO A 153 -6.92 15.92 -1.55
C PRO A 153 -6.64 15.50 -0.10
N SER A 154 -7.70 15.28 0.68
CA SER A 154 -7.67 14.86 2.08
C SER A 154 -7.74 13.34 2.27
N ASP A 155 -7.69 12.55 1.21
CA ASP A 155 -7.68 11.10 1.38
C ASP A 155 -6.37 10.61 1.98
N ILE A 156 -6.47 9.50 2.70
CA ILE A 156 -5.39 8.94 3.51
C ILE A 156 -5.22 7.47 3.17
N ASP A 157 -3.98 7.09 2.89
CA ASP A 157 -3.55 5.72 2.68
C ASP A 157 -2.48 5.39 3.73
N VAL A 158 -2.73 4.34 4.51
CA VAL A 158 -1.81 3.79 5.51
C VAL A 158 -1.10 2.60 4.90
N VAL A 159 0.23 2.66 4.82
CA VAL A 159 1.07 1.61 4.26
C VAL A 159 1.91 0.99 5.37
N ILE A 160 1.83 -0.33 5.50
CA ILE A 160 2.58 -1.11 6.50
C ILE A 160 3.40 -2.17 5.76
N GLY A 161 4.69 -2.26 6.08
CA GLY A 161 5.55 -3.28 5.49
C GLY A 161 7.04 -3.13 5.78
N LEU A 162 7.84 -3.76 4.93
CA LEU A 162 9.29 -3.75 4.98
C LEU A 162 9.89 -2.72 4.05
N ARG A 163 10.79 -1.89 4.57
CA ARG A 163 11.64 -1.01 3.78
C ARG A 163 12.80 -1.80 3.18
N GLY A 164 12.81 -1.87 1.86
CA GLY A 164 13.88 -2.38 1.04
C GLY A 164 14.90 -1.32 0.63
N PRO A 165 15.77 -1.65 -0.34
CA PRO A 165 16.78 -0.73 -0.86
C PRO A 165 16.16 0.43 -1.66
N ILE A 166 16.99 1.40 -2.02
CA ILE A 166 16.62 2.46 -2.96
C ILE A 166 16.37 1.83 -4.33
N ALA A 167 15.23 2.17 -4.94
CA ALA A 167 14.87 1.67 -6.25
C ALA A 167 15.86 2.14 -7.33
N PRO A 168 16.20 1.28 -8.30
CA PRO A 168 16.99 1.69 -9.45
C PRO A 168 16.17 2.66 -10.33
N PRO A 169 16.82 3.62 -11.03
CA PRO A 169 16.13 4.65 -11.79
C PRO A 169 15.24 4.08 -12.92
N GLN A 170 15.53 2.88 -13.41
CA GLN A 170 14.74 2.21 -14.45
C GLN A 170 13.38 1.70 -13.94
N MET A 171 13.18 1.61 -12.62
CA MET A 171 11.94 1.11 -12.04
C MET A 171 10.79 2.11 -12.19
N CYS A 172 11.07 3.41 -12.07
CA CYS A 172 10.03 4.43 -12.20
C CYS A 172 10.52 5.78 -12.72
N ASN A 173 10.71 5.94 -14.03
CA ASN A 173 11.05 7.23 -14.68
C ASN A 173 12.21 8.01 -14.02
N GLY A 174 13.22 7.32 -13.48
CA GLY A 174 14.35 7.95 -12.79
C GLY A 174 14.13 8.27 -11.31
N LEU A 175 12.95 7.98 -10.75
CA LEU A 175 12.67 8.18 -9.33
C LEU A 175 13.46 7.18 -8.48
N MET A 176 14.37 7.71 -7.64
CA MET A 176 15.23 6.94 -6.74
C MET A 176 14.79 7.15 -5.29
N VAL A 177 13.79 6.38 -4.87
CA VAL A 177 13.29 6.36 -3.48
C VAL A 177 13.29 4.92 -2.95
N PRO A 178 13.26 4.70 -1.63
CA PRO A 178 13.22 3.34 -1.08
C PRO A 178 11.97 2.57 -1.52
N ILE A 179 12.14 1.28 -1.77
CA ILE A 179 11.02 0.36 -2.02
C ILE A 179 10.43 -0.04 -0.67
N VAL A 180 9.11 -0.01 -0.54
CA VAL A 180 8.37 -0.62 0.56
C VAL A 180 7.65 -1.84 0.02
N VAL A 181 8.09 -3.00 0.50
CA VAL A 181 7.38 -4.27 0.29
C VAL A 181 6.27 -4.31 1.33
N PHE A 182 5.04 -3.98 0.91
CA PHE A 182 3.92 -3.84 1.83
C PHE A 182 3.22 -5.17 2.08
N ASP A 183 2.71 -5.31 3.30
CA ASP A 183 1.86 -6.41 3.75
C ASP A 183 0.41 -5.95 3.92
N GLN A 184 0.18 -4.66 4.19
CA GLN A 184 -1.15 -4.07 4.32
C GLN A 184 -1.19 -2.65 3.77
N ILE A 185 -2.28 -2.33 3.09
CA ILE A 185 -2.67 -0.95 2.75
C ILE A 185 -4.10 -0.75 3.25
N TYR A 186 -4.33 0.35 3.96
CA TYR A 186 -5.67 0.78 4.32
C TYR A 186 -5.94 2.17 3.77
N SER A 187 -7.09 2.34 3.13
CA SER A 187 -7.43 3.54 2.39
C SER A 187 -8.74 4.13 2.90
N PHE A 188 -8.70 5.39 3.31
CA PHE A 188 -9.84 6.08 3.93
C PHE A 188 -9.93 7.53 3.44
N GLY A 189 -11.15 8.06 3.34
CA GLY A 189 -11.33 9.52 3.32
C GLY A 189 -11.14 10.09 4.73
N ARG A 190 -10.41 11.19 4.89
CA ARG A 190 -10.23 11.88 6.18
C ARG A 190 -11.54 12.09 6.93
N ASP A 191 -12.56 12.64 6.28
CA ASP A 191 -13.84 12.92 6.94
C ASP A 191 -14.54 11.64 7.42
N ALA A 192 -14.40 10.56 6.65
CA ALA A 192 -14.94 9.26 7.03
C ALA A 192 -14.18 8.66 8.22
N LEU A 193 -12.84 8.82 8.24
CA LEU A 193 -12.01 8.40 9.36
C LEU A 193 -12.40 9.13 10.65
N ILE A 194 -12.48 10.46 10.63
CA ILE A 194 -12.85 11.27 11.80
C ILE A 194 -14.25 10.91 12.32
N LYS A 195 -15.22 10.74 11.42
CA LYS A 195 -16.59 10.33 11.80
C LYS A 195 -16.66 8.90 12.37
N ALA A 196 -15.74 8.03 12.00
CA ALA A 196 -15.68 6.66 12.49
C ALA A 196 -15.03 6.53 13.88
N ILE A 197 -14.36 7.59 14.38
CA ILE A 197 -13.73 7.56 15.69
C ILE A 197 -14.83 7.43 16.77
N PRO A 198 -14.79 6.38 17.62
CA PRO A 198 -15.78 6.21 18.67
C PRO A 198 -15.81 7.40 19.61
N LYS A 199 -16.97 8.07 19.63
CA LYS A 199 -17.21 9.22 20.48
C LYS A 199 -17.59 8.78 21.90
N PRO A 200 -17.02 9.39 22.96
CA PRO A 200 -17.48 9.20 24.33
C PRO A 200 -18.86 9.83 24.58
N GLU A 201 -19.72 9.14 25.33
CA GLU A 201 -21.10 9.61 25.64
C GLU A 201 -21.15 10.99 26.32
N LYS A 202 -20.09 11.36 27.04
CA LYS A 202 -20.03 12.59 27.86
C LYS A 202 -19.62 13.85 27.09
N ILE A 203 -19.15 13.73 25.85
CA ILE A 203 -18.63 14.85 25.06
C ILE A 203 -19.66 15.25 23.99
N ASN A 204 -19.82 16.53 23.69
CA ASN A 204 -20.69 16.99 22.61
C ASN A 204 -20.02 16.83 21.24
N ASP A 205 -20.77 16.51 20.18
CA ASP A 205 -20.27 16.40 18.80
C ASP A 205 -19.56 17.67 18.33
N LYS A 206 -20.11 18.83 18.72
CA LYS A 206 -19.57 20.14 18.36
C LYS A 206 -18.19 20.42 18.96
N GLN A 207 -17.83 19.72 20.04
CA GLN A 207 -16.50 19.83 20.67
C GLN A 207 -15.57 18.71 20.19
N PHE A 208 -16.11 17.50 19.99
CA PHE A 208 -15.31 16.34 19.59
C PHE A 208 -14.71 16.48 18.19
N GLY A 209 -15.52 16.88 17.20
CA GLY A 209 -15.07 16.99 15.80
C GLY A 209 -13.85 17.89 15.63
N PRO A 210 -13.92 19.18 16.03
CA PRO A 210 -12.78 20.10 15.91
C PRO A 210 -11.53 19.63 16.66
N ALA A 211 -11.69 19.08 17.88
CA ALA A 211 -10.55 18.59 18.65
C ALA A 211 -9.90 17.35 18.02
N ALA A 212 -10.70 16.45 17.43
CA ALA A 212 -10.20 15.27 16.75
C ALA A 212 -9.49 15.62 15.44
N GLU A 213 -10.03 16.57 14.67
CA GLU A 213 -9.41 17.10 13.47
C GLU A 213 -8.08 17.79 13.77
N GLU A 214 -8.04 18.67 14.79
CA GLU A 214 -6.81 19.35 15.21
C GLU A 214 -5.72 18.36 15.63
N LEU A 215 -6.08 17.35 16.44
CA LEU A 215 -5.14 16.30 16.85
C LEU A 215 -4.60 15.54 15.63
N PHE A 216 -5.48 15.10 14.75
CA PHE A 216 -5.11 14.35 13.55
C PHE A 216 -4.18 15.19 12.66
N ASP A 217 -4.58 16.42 12.34
CA ASP A 217 -3.80 17.33 11.50
C ASP A 217 -2.44 17.62 12.10
N ARG A 218 -2.37 17.84 13.41
CA ARG A 218 -1.10 18.15 14.08
C ARG A 218 -0.15 16.96 14.05
N ILE A 219 -0.64 15.72 14.17
CA ILE A 219 0.19 14.52 14.00
C ILE A 219 0.63 14.37 12.53
N MET A 220 -0.27 14.64 11.58
CA MET A 220 0.02 14.54 10.15
C MET A 220 0.97 15.62 9.64
N GLN A 221 0.95 16.82 10.23
CA GLN A 221 1.80 17.96 9.89
C GLN A 221 3.19 17.90 10.53
N MET A 222 3.50 16.89 11.34
CA MET A 222 4.87 16.67 11.80
C MET A 222 5.75 16.36 10.58
N THR A 223 6.50 17.37 10.12
CA THR A 223 7.07 17.52 8.76
C THR A 223 8.05 16.43 8.32
N ASP A 224 8.49 15.57 9.23
CA ASP A 224 9.44 14.49 8.94
C ASP A 224 8.84 13.09 9.05
N ASN A 225 7.51 12.97 9.22
CA ASN A 225 6.83 11.71 9.50
C ASN A 225 6.72 10.77 8.29
N ALA A 226 7.86 10.25 7.84
CA ALA A 226 7.95 9.26 6.76
C ALA A 226 7.52 7.84 7.20
N GLY A 227 7.16 7.63 8.47
CA GLY A 227 6.78 6.29 8.95
C GLY A 227 7.90 5.26 9.04
N ALA A 228 9.17 5.64 8.83
CA ALA A 228 10.31 4.71 8.84
C ALA A 228 11.13 4.67 10.15
N THR A 229 11.07 5.71 10.98
CA THR A 229 11.72 5.70 12.29
C THR A 229 10.79 5.09 13.34
N ASP A 230 11.36 4.64 14.45
CA ASP A 230 10.58 4.06 15.55
C ASP A 230 9.55 5.09 16.07
N GLU A 231 9.93 6.38 16.14
CA GLU A 231 9.07 7.49 16.56
C GLU A 231 7.89 7.71 15.62
N HIS A 232 8.15 7.75 14.31
CA HIS A 232 7.11 7.94 13.30
C HIS A 232 6.11 6.78 13.34
N ARG A 233 6.62 5.55 13.48
CA ARG A 233 5.78 4.35 13.56
C ARG A 233 4.89 4.35 14.79
N ALA A 234 5.41 4.76 15.94
CA ALA A 234 4.61 4.90 17.16
C ALA A 234 3.49 5.93 17.00
N LEU A 235 3.80 7.10 16.43
CA LEU A 235 2.81 8.16 16.19
C LEU A 235 1.73 7.74 15.21
N ASN A 236 2.13 7.18 14.07
CA ASN A 236 1.19 6.76 13.02
C ASN A 236 0.30 5.62 13.50
N TYR A 237 0.86 4.68 14.27
CA TYR A 237 0.06 3.64 14.91
C TYR A 237 -1.00 4.24 15.86
N LEU A 238 -0.62 5.18 16.73
CA LEU A 238 -1.57 5.78 17.67
C LEU A 238 -2.67 6.57 16.97
N ALA A 239 -2.31 7.34 15.93
CA ALA A 239 -3.28 8.07 15.11
C ALA A 239 -4.31 7.12 14.48
N MET A 240 -3.88 5.98 13.93
CA MET A 240 -4.77 5.10 13.19
C MET A 240 -5.52 4.08 14.05
N ARG A 241 -4.94 3.66 15.19
CA ARG A 241 -5.41 2.48 15.95
C ARG A 241 -5.81 2.77 17.38
N TYR A 242 -5.57 3.97 17.93
CA TYR A 242 -5.86 4.24 19.35
C TYR A 242 -6.82 5.40 19.58
N PRO A 243 -8.15 5.18 19.49
CA PRO A 243 -9.18 6.21 19.66
C PRO A 243 -9.07 7.06 20.94
N ALA A 244 -8.50 6.51 22.01
CA ALA A 244 -8.41 7.20 23.30
C ALA A 244 -7.57 8.49 23.25
N ILE A 245 -6.66 8.64 22.27
CA ILE A 245 -5.94 9.91 22.09
C ILE A 245 -6.90 11.04 21.68
N TYR A 246 -7.88 10.74 20.83
CA TYR A 246 -8.90 11.67 20.37
C TYR A 246 -9.89 12.00 21.48
N THR A 247 -10.31 10.98 22.24
CA THR A 247 -11.11 11.18 23.45
C THR A 247 -10.43 12.12 24.42
N LYS A 248 -9.13 11.90 24.73
CA LYS A 248 -8.40 12.75 25.66
C LYS A 248 -8.23 14.18 25.13
N ALA A 249 -7.94 14.34 23.84
CA ALA A 249 -7.84 15.66 23.23
C ALA A 249 -9.17 16.42 23.29
N ALA A 250 -10.29 15.76 23.03
CA ALA A 250 -11.62 16.36 23.13
C ALA A 250 -12.01 16.72 24.57
N GLU A 251 -11.68 15.87 25.56
CA GLU A 251 -11.84 16.19 26.99
C GLU A 251 -11.04 17.46 27.35
N LYS A 252 -9.76 17.49 26.97
CA LYS A 252 -8.88 18.63 27.29
C LYS A 252 -9.30 19.92 26.57
N TYR A 253 -9.76 19.81 25.33
CA TYR A 253 -10.34 20.92 24.60
C TYR A 253 -11.58 21.50 25.30
N GLY A 254 -12.43 20.63 25.87
CA GLY A 254 -13.58 21.04 26.67
C GLY A 254 -13.22 21.74 27.98
N ASP A 255 -12.05 21.44 28.55
CA ASP A 255 -11.50 22.03 29.77
C ASP A 255 -10.65 23.30 29.51
N ASP A 256 -10.79 23.93 28.34
CA ASP A 256 -10.02 25.10 27.89
C ASP A 256 -8.50 24.85 27.72
N TYR A 257 -8.09 23.62 27.44
CA TYR A 257 -6.71 23.30 27.06
C TYR A 257 -6.53 23.23 25.53
N SER A 258 -5.31 23.51 25.08
CA SER A 258 -4.86 23.32 23.69
C SER A 258 -3.76 22.28 23.66
N MET A 259 -3.67 21.46 22.60
CA MET A 259 -2.55 20.55 22.44
C MET A 259 -1.31 21.32 21.98
N THR A 260 -0.33 21.47 22.86
CA THR A 260 0.87 22.29 22.62
C THR A 260 2.09 21.48 22.22
N GLY A 261 2.13 20.18 22.53
CA GLY A 261 3.29 19.35 22.19
C GLY A 261 2.97 17.87 22.04
N VAL A 262 3.71 17.22 21.16
CA VAL A 262 3.78 15.76 21.05
C VAL A 262 5.26 15.39 21.03
N GLU A 263 5.69 14.62 22.01
CA GLU A 263 7.08 14.18 22.16
C GLU A 263 7.13 12.66 22.16
N VAL A 264 8.09 12.09 21.43
CA VAL A 264 8.32 10.65 21.44
C VAL A 264 9.70 10.40 21.99
N VAL A 265 9.77 9.62 23.07
CA VAL A 265 11.04 9.32 23.74
C VAL A 265 11.14 7.83 24.04
N PRO A 266 12.35 7.25 24.02
CA PRO A 266 12.57 5.89 24.49
C PRO A 266 12.04 5.66 25.91
N SER A 267 11.41 4.51 26.12
CA SER A 267 10.96 4.07 27.44
C SER A 267 12.13 3.44 28.19
N SER A 268 12.22 3.66 29.50
CA SER A 268 13.16 2.94 30.37
C SER A 268 12.90 1.42 30.44
N LEU A 269 11.74 0.97 29.93
CA LEU A 269 11.38 -0.44 29.79
C LEU A 269 11.89 -1.06 28.47
N SER A 270 12.51 -0.25 27.60
CA SER A 270 13.07 -0.69 26.33
C SER A 270 14.37 -1.46 26.58
N SER A 271 14.26 -2.75 26.91
CA SER A 271 15.41 -3.66 27.03
C SER A 271 15.71 -4.30 25.67
N THR A 272 15.25 -5.53 25.45
CA THR A 272 15.37 -6.24 24.16
C THR A 272 14.38 -5.76 23.12
N ARG A 273 13.39 -4.97 23.54
CA ARG A 273 12.32 -4.43 22.69
C ARG A 273 12.45 -2.93 22.54
N LYS A 274 11.98 -2.42 21.41
CA LYS A 274 11.87 -0.99 21.09
C LYS A 274 10.55 -0.47 21.62
N ILE A 275 10.56 0.06 22.84
CA ILE A 275 9.38 0.61 23.49
C ILE A 275 9.54 2.12 23.61
N LEU A 276 8.57 2.86 23.07
CA LEU A 276 8.54 4.31 23.10
C LEU A 276 7.42 4.81 24.01
N LYS A 277 7.66 5.96 24.66
CA LYS A 277 6.63 6.78 25.29
C LYS A 277 6.26 7.88 24.31
N VAL A 278 4.99 7.95 23.93
CA VAL A 278 4.43 9.10 23.22
C VAL A 278 3.73 9.97 24.25
N ILE A 279 4.21 11.20 24.42
CA ILE A 279 3.79 12.16 25.43
C ILE A 279 3.03 13.29 24.72
N PHE A 280 1.79 13.50 25.15
CA PHE A 280 0.92 14.58 24.68
C PHE A 280 0.87 15.66 25.76
N SER A 281 1.23 16.89 25.40
CA SER A 281 1.20 18.05 26.27
C SER A 281 0.01 18.93 25.93
N TYR A 282 -0.76 19.29 26.95
CA TYR A 282 -1.93 20.15 26.86
C TYR A 282 -1.72 21.37 27.77
N THR A 283 -1.82 22.58 27.23
CA THR A 283 -1.66 23.83 28.00
C THR A 283 -3.00 24.54 28.11
N ASN A 284 -3.38 24.92 29.33
CA ASN A 284 -4.59 25.69 29.59
C ASN A 284 -4.45 27.09 28.98
N ARG A 285 -5.46 27.53 28.23
CA ARG A 285 -5.45 28.80 27.49
C ARG A 285 -5.48 30.04 28.38
N ASN A 286 -5.93 29.90 29.62
CA ASN A 286 -6.14 31.03 30.54
C ASN A 286 -5.09 31.10 31.65
N THR A 287 -4.46 29.98 32.00
CA THR A 287 -3.57 29.88 33.16
C THR A 287 -2.15 29.42 32.82
N ASP A 288 -1.88 29.06 31.56
CA ASP A 288 -0.62 28.46 31.09
C ASP A 288 -0.22 27.17 31.83
N PHE A 289 -1.12 26.57 32.61
CA PHE A 289 -0.86 25.30 33.29
C PHE A 289 -0.79 24.16 32.27
N VAL A 290 0.25 23.32 32.37
CA VAL A 290 0.50 22.21 31.44
C VAL A 290 0.19 20.88 32.10
N GLU A 291 -0.70 20.11 31.49
CA GLU A 291 -0.89 18.70 31.79
C GLU A 291 -0.29 17.83 30.70
N LYS A 292 0.40 16.76 31.11
CA LYS A 292 0.99 15.79 30.18
C LYS A 292 0.36 14.42 30.37
N PHE A 293 0.11 13.73 29.26
CA PHE A 293 -0.35 12.35 29.24
C PHE A 293 0.57 11.54 28.35
N PHE A 294 0.74 10.26 28.64
CA PHE A 294 1.57 9.41 27.81
C PHE A 294 0.96 8.04 27.57
N VAL A 295 1.40 7.43 26.48
CA VAL A 295 1.08 6.07 26.06
C VAL A 295 2.39 5.36 25.76
N ARG A 296 2.50 4.07 26.08
CA ARG A 296 3.64 3.26 25.67
C ARG A 296 3.27 2.38 24.48
N VAL A 297 4.12 2.40 23.46
CA VAL A 297 3.96 1.62 22.23
C VAL A 297 5.21 0.78 22.03
N ASP A 298 5.03 -0.51 21.74
CA ASP A 298 6.08 -1.39 21.25
C ASP A 298 6.09 -1.31 19.73
N VAL A 299 7.25 -0.98 19.17
CA VAL A 299 7.49 -0.87 17.72
C VAL A 299 8.60 -1.83 17.27
N THR A 300 8.88 -2.89 18.04
CA THR A 300 9.99 -3.81 17.74
C THR A 300 9.81 -4.50 16.40
N GLU A 301 8.61 -5.01 16.16
CA GLU A 301 8.23 -5.77 14.96
C GLU A 301 7.40 -4.90 14.02
N GLU A 302 7.04 -5.44 12.86
CA GLU A 302 6.28 -4.76 11.81
C GLU A 302 5.01 -4.06 12.31
N PHE A 303 4.21 -4.76 13.11
CA PHE A 303 2.93 -4.30 13.63
C PHE A 303 3.07 -3.77 15.06
N PRO A 304 2.99 -2.44 15.27
CA PRO A 304 3.07 -1.89 16.62
C PRO A 304 1.87 -2.26 17.47
N PHE A 305 2.04 -2.25 18.78
CA PHE A 305 0.94 -2.47 19.73
C PHE A 305 1.12 -1.68 21.04
N LEU A 306 0.03 -1.50 21.77
CA LEU A 306 0.03 -0.79 23.05
C LEU A 306 0.66 -1.65 24.16
N VAL A 307 1.60 -1.06 24.89
CA VAL A 307 2.14 -1.64 26.13
C VAL A 307 1.36 -1.13 27.34
N THR A 308 0.97 0.15 27.34
CA THR A 308 0.12 0.73 28.38
C THR A 308 -0.95 1.62 27.78
N LYS A 309 -2.11 1.69 28.42
CA LYS A 309 -3.14 2.69 28.12
C LYS A 309 -2.67 4.09 28.51
N MET A 310 -3.34 5.10 27.95
CA MET A 310 -3.09 6.50 28.25
C MET A 310 -3.17 6.77 29.75
N SER A 311 -2.11 7.37 30.29
CA SER A 311 -1.93 7.66 31.71
C SER A 311 -1.34 9.06 31.91
N PRO A 312 -1.54 9.71 33.06
CA PRO A 312 -0.84 10.96 33.38
C PRO A 312 0.67 10.79 33.30
N TYR A 313 1.36 11.79 32.76
CA TYR A 313 2.81 11.88 32.70
C TYR A 313 3.31 12.94 33.66
N TYR A 314 4.33 12.61 34.43
CA TYR A 314 5.02 13.54 35.31
C TYR A 314 6.47 13.61 34.85
N ASP A 315 6.93 14.84 34.60
CA ASP A 315 8.34 15.10 34.31
C ASP A 315 9.19 14.59 35.49
N ARG A 316 10.27 13.89 35.17
CA ARG A 316 11.23 13.34 36.13
C ARG A 316 12.57 14.02 35.98
#